data_AF-A0A1G4T5A0-F1
#
_entry.id   AF-A0A1G4T5A0-F1
#
_cell.length_a   1.000
_cell.length_b   1.000
_cell.length_c   1.000
_cell.angle_alpha   90.00
_cell.angle_beta   90.00
_cell.angle_gamma   90.00
#
_symmetry.space_group_name_H-M   'P 1'
#
loop_
_entity.id
_entity.type
_entity.pdbx_description
1 polymer ?
#
loop_
_entity_poly.entity_id
_entity_poly.type
_entity_poly.pdbx_seq_one_letter_code
_entity_poly.pdbx_strand_id
1 'polypeptide(L)' 'MMDEDKPELTALFKAVAESPKRDNSAYHKALAEARQAFEAAELALGGAFRVQTKTKMKRNGDYVVKWTFKRHTGEKPKSR' A
#
# COMPACT_ATOMS: atom_id res chain seq x y z
N MET A 1 6.53 39.09 -4.39
CA MET A 1 6.57 37.62 -4.55
C MET A 1 5.30 37.07 -3.93
N MET A 2 4.64 36.15 -4.64
CA MET A 2 3.38 35.45 -4.32
C MET A 2 2.09 36.18 -4.68
N ASP A 3 1.40 35.72 -5.74
CA ASP A 3 -0.08 35.71 -5.87
C ASP A 3 -0.57 34.92 -7.13
N GLU A 4 0.22 33.99 -7.68
CA GLU A 4 -0.14 33.25 -8.92
C GLU A 4 -0.56 31.78 -8.69
N ASP A 5 -0.43 31.23 -7.48
CA ASP A 5 -0.65 29.79 -7.21
C ASP A 5 -2.11 29.40 -6.87
N LYS A 6 -3.01 30.37 -6.73
CA LYS A 6 -4.41 30.15 -6.30
C LYS A 6 -5.37 29.64 -7.39
N PRO A 7 -5.37 30.18 -8.62
CA PRO A 7 -6.28 29.73 -9.67
C PRO A 7 -5.89 28.33 -10.20
N GLU A 8 -4.60 27.98 -10.21
CA GLU A 8 -4.09 26.68 -10.64
C GLU A 8 -4.56 25.53 -9.72
N LEU A 9 -4.43 25.70 -8.41
CA LEU A 9 -4.95 24.71 -7.45
C LEU A 9 -6.46 24.53 -7.60
N THR A 10 -7.20 25.62 -7.81
CA THR A 10 -8.65 25.59 -7.99
C THR A 10 -9.05 24.87 -9.28
N ALA A 11 -8.28 25.04 -10.36
CA ALA A 11 -8.46 24.33 -11.63
C ALA A 11 -8.19 22.82 -11.50
N LEU A 12 -7.15 22.44 -10.74
CA LEU A 12 -6.85 21.04 -10.43
C LEU A 12 -7.97 20.38 -9.61
N PHE A 13 -8.51 21.06 -8.61
CA PHE A 13 -9.63 20.53 -7.81
C PHE A 13 -10.91 20.36 -8.64
N LYS A 14 -11.19 21.28 -9.58
CA LYS A 14 -12.30 21.12 -10.53
C LYS A 14 -12.08 19.94 -11.47
N ALA A 15 -10.90 19.79 -12.06
CA ALA A 15 -10.59 18.67 -12.95
C ALA A 15 -10.69 17.30 -12.24
N VAL A 16 -10.32 17.23 -10.96
CA VAL A 16 -10.49 16.02 -10.13
C VAL A 16 -11.95 15.77 -9.79
N ALA A 17 -12.75 16.81 -9.56
CA ALA A 17 -14.19 16.71 -9.29
C ALA A 17 -15.02 16.36 -10.54
N GLU A 18 -14.59 16.81 -11.72
CA GLU A 18 -15.21 16.55 -13.03
C GLU A 18 -14.78 15.20 -13.62
N SER A 19 -13.72 14.60 -13.09
CA SER A 19 -13.35 13.23 -13.45
C SER A 19 -14.45 12.26 -12.99
N PRO A 20 -14.87 11.29 -13.83
CA PRO A 20 -15.89 10.33 -13.46
C PRO A 20 -15.48 9.65 -12.15
N LYS A 21 -16.34 9.75 -11.12
CA LYS A 21 -16.15 9.11 -9.81
C LYS A 21 -15.90 7.62 -10.04
N ARG A 22 -14.64 7.22 -10.09
CA ARG A 22 -14.25 5.82 -10.13
C ARG A 22 -14.68 5.25 -8.79
N ASP A 23 -15.56 4.25 -8.83
CA ASP A 23 -15.92 3.52 -7.61
C ASP A 23 -14.66 2.82 -7.10
N ASN A 24 -14.02 3.45 -6.11
CA ASN A 24 -12.77 2.98 -5.52
C ASN A 24 -13.04 2.12 -4.27
N SER A 25 -14.29 1.71 -4.04
CA SER A 25 -14.69 0.94 -2.85
C SER A 25 -13.91 -0.38 -2.77
N ALA A 26 -13.77 -1.07 -3.89
CA ALA A 26 -12.99 -2.31 -4.01
C ALA A 26 -11.50 -2.09 -3.69
N TYR A 27 -10.93 -0.95 -4.12
CA TYR A 27 -9.55 -0.59 -3.82
C TYR A 27 -9.34 -0.36 -2.32
N HIS A 28 -10.20 0.43 -1.69
CA HIS A 28 -10.11 0.71 -0.26
C HIS A 28 -10.35 -0.55 0.59
N LYS A 29 -11.28 -1.41 0.16
CA LYS A 29 -11.52 -2.71 0.80
C LYS A 29 -10.28 -3.61 0.70
N ALA A 30 -9.67 -3.74 -0.48
CA ALA A 30 -8.45 -4.52 -0.66
C ALA A 30 -7.28 -3.99 0.19
N LEU A 31 -7.18 -2.67 0.36
CA LEU A 31 -6.16 -2.06 1.23
C LEU A 31 -6.42 -2.37 2.71
N ALA A 32 -7.68 -2.37 3.15
CA ALA A 32 -8.05 -2.73 4.51
C ALA A 32 -7.76 -4.21 4.81
N GLU A 33 -8.12 -5.11 3.89
CA GLU A 33 -7.81 -6.54 3.99
C GLU A 33 -6.29 -6.80 4.02
N ALA A 34 -5.52 -6.08 3.20
CA ALA A 34 -4.07 -6.13 3.24
C ALA A 34 -3.53 -5.75 4.62
N ARG A 35 -4.00 -4.65 5.23
CA ARG A 35 -3.55 -4.24 6.57
C ARG A 35 -3.84 -5.30 7.63
N GLN A 36 -5.04 -5.89 7.61
CA GLN A 36 -5.41 -6.97 8.54
C GLN A 36 -4.53 -8.21 8.37
N ALA A 37 -4.14 -8.56 7.14
CA ALA A 37 -3.25 -9.69 6.89
C ALA A 37 -1.84 -9.49 7.50
N PHE A 38 -1.34 -8.25 7.57
CA PHE A 38 -0.06 -7.95 8.22
C PHE A 38 -0.18 -8.08 9.74
N GLU A 39 -1.25 -7.59 10.35
CA GLU A 39 -1.52 -7.73 11.78
C GLU A 39 -1.65 -9.21 12.18
N ALA A 40 -2.41 -9.99 11.41
CA ALA A 40 -2.55 -11.44 11.62
C ALA A 40 -1.21 -12.17 11.51
N ALA A 41 -0.34 -11.76 10.57
CA ALA A 41 0.99 -12.32 10.43
C ALA A 41 1.90 -11.97 11.62
N GLU A 42 1.81 -10.76 12.17
CA GLU A 42 2.54 -10.36 13.36
C GLU A 42 2.17 -11.21 14.59
N LEU A 43 0.87 -11.36 14.83
CA LEU A 43 0.32 -12.17 15.90
C LEU A 43 0.73 -13.65 15.75
N ALA A 44 0.65 -14.20 14.52
CA ALA A 44 0.98 -15.58 14.25
C ALA A 44 2.49 -15.88 14.37
N LEU A 45 3.36 -14.93 14.04
CA LEU A 45 4.81 -15.09 14.07
C LEU A 45 5.45 -14.66 15.41
N GLY A 46 4.66 -14.02 16.29
CA GLY A 46 5.07 -13.66 17.65
C GLY A 46 6.04 -12.47 17.71
N GLY A 47 5.82 -11.46 16.87
CA GLY A 47 6.61 -10.21 16.86
C GLY A 47 7.22 -9.90 15.49
N ALA A 48 8.37 -9.20 15.50
CA ALA A 48 9.00 -8.67 14.30
C ALA A 48 9.17 -9.75 13.20
N PHE A 49 8.59 -9.47 12.03
CA PHE A 49 8.64 -10.34 10.87
C PHE A 49 9.22 -9.61 9.68
N ARG A 50 9.83 -10.38 8.77
CA ARG A 50 10.26 -9.89 7.47
C ARG A 50 9.22 -10.26 6.42
N VAL A 51 8.92 -9.32 5.52
CA VAL A 51 8.04 -9.58 4.37
C VAL A 51 8.88 -9.81 3.14
N GLN A 52 8.59 -10.90 2.44
CA GLN A 52 9.07 -11.14 1.09
C GLN A 52 7.92 -10.85 0.11
N THR A 53 8.12 -9.87 -0.76
CA THR A 53 7.15 -9.50 -1.79
C THR A 53 7.58 -10.05 -3.14
N LYS A 54 6.66 -10.72 -3.84
CA LYS A 54 6.83 -11.10 -5.25
C LYS A 54 5.71 -10.49 -6.07
N THR A 55 6.06 -9.82 -7.16
CA THR A 55 5.08 -9.25 -8.09
C THR A 55 5.14 -9.98 -9.42
N LYS A 56 3.99 -10.09 -10.09
CA LYS A 56 3.91 -10.71 -11.41
C LYS A 56 2.75 -10.11 -12.19
N MET A 57 3.02 -9.68 -13.43
CA MET A 57 2.00 -9.42 -14.43
C MET A 57 1.62 -10.73 -15.10
N LYS A 58 0.34 -11.09 -15.10
CA LYS A 58 -0.17 -12.23 -15.86
C LYS A 58 -0.47 -11.82 -17.31
N ARG A 59 -0.52 -12.82 -18.20
CA ARG A 59 -0.84 -12.62 -19.63
C ARG A 59 -2.25 -12.08 -19.87
N ASN A 60 -3.17 -12.25 -18.92
CA ASN A 60 -4.54 -11.73 -18.97
C ASN A 60 -4.67 -10.27 -18.47
N GLY A 61 -3.56 -9.62 -18.10
CA GLY A 61 -3.56 -8.25 -17.58
C GLY A 61 -3.64 -8.12 -16.06
N ASP A 62 -3.79 -9.22 -15.31
CA ASP A 62 -3.78 -9.15 -13.83
C ASP A 62 -2.39 -8.78 -13.31
N TYR A 63 -2.33 -7.77 -12.43
CA TYR A 63 -1.15 -7.52 -11.61
C TYR A 63 -1.29 -8.22 -10.25
N VAL A 64 -0.45 -9.22 -9.98
CA VAL A 64 -0.47 -9.98 -8.74
C VAL A 64 0.68 -9.59 -7.83
N VAL A 65 0.36 -9.36 -6.56
CA VAL A 65 1.34 -9.21 -5.47
C VAL A 65 1.17 -10.39 -4.51
N LYS A 66 2.26 -11.07 -4.20
CA LYS A 66 2.31 -12.15 -3.21
C LYS A 66 3.22 -11.72 -2.07
N TRP A 67 2.67 -11.65 -0.87
CA TRP A 67 3.43 -11.47 0.36
C TRP A 67 3.71 -12.81 1.02
N THR A 68 4.88 -12.95 1.61
CA THR A 68 5.24 -14.09 2.45
C THR A 68 5.94 -13.57 3.68
N PHE A 69 5.33 -13.82 4.82
CA PHE A 69 5.81 -13.37 6.12
C PHE A 69 6.75 -14.44 6.69
N LYS A 70 7.91 -14.01 7.17
CA LYS A 70 8.92 -14.89 7.77
C LYS A 70 9.31 -14.33 9.13
N ARG A 71 9.38 -15.20 10.13
CA ARG A 71 9.88 -14.82 11.46
C ARG A 71 11.32 -14.34 11.34
N HIS A 72 11.66 -13.23 12.01
CA HIS A 72 13.05 -12.79 12.12
C HIS A 72 13.76 -13.72 13.12
N THR A 73 14.30 -14.85 12.67
CA THR A 73 15.15 -15.70 13.52
C THR A 73 16.49 -14.99 13.75
N GLY A 74 16.55 -14.20 14.82
CA GLY A 74 17.78 -13.83 15.53
C GLY A 74 18.81 -13.03 14.75
N GLU A 75 18.56 -11.75 14.50
CA GLU A 75 19.67 -10.81 14.44
C GLU A 75 20.05 -10.53 15.90
N LYS A 76 21.12 -11.20 16.39
CA LYS A 76 21.70 -10.83 17.68
C LYS A 76 22.05 -9.34 17.59
N PRO A 77 21.73 -8.51 18.60
CA PRO A 77 22.17 -7.13 18.60
C PRO A 77 23.69 -7.12 18.44
N LYS A 78 24.20 -6.43 17.42
CA LYS A 78 25.62 -6.08 17.36
C LYS A 78 25.89 -5.17 18.56
N SER A 79 26.34 -5.76 19.68
CA SER A 79 26.98 -5.00 20.73
C SER A 79 28.17 -4.27 20.11
N ARG A 80 28.18 -2.96 20.31
CA ARG A 80 29.25 -2.04 19.94
C ARG A 80 30.13 -1.82 21.15
#